data_AF-A0AA39XAZ9-F1
#
_entry.id   AF-A0AA39XAZ9-F1
#
_cell.length_a   1.000
_cell.length_b   1.000
_cell.length_c   1.000
_cell.angle_alpha   90.00
_cell.angle_beta   90.00
_cell.angle_gamma   90.00
#
_symmetry.space_group_name_H-M   'P 1'
#
loop_
_entity.id
_entity.type
_entity.pdbx_description
1 polymer ?
#
loop_
_entity_poly.entity_id
_entity_poly.type
_entity_poly.pdbx_seq_one_letter_code
_entity_poly.pdbx_strand_id
1 'polypeptide(L)'
;MLRGKNACESLKLIDRLGLYHTIFTDPERADFPKPDLSNWSVAYGCLDLLERNKTPGSIYELLVTSDEARYYAWSLSALTPWEQLPEDGPLKSGKPALPLAAQAAREGFKAPNKLAEIITAAHRHRSAILELKDIVCAEKAAMQERDRFGMAIREWDVRGGHWRLQLLFSVLADVEQRTAAKKEILEDVLSEWQRFLDHLVELDVMDAPAMKRLVDGRILAKELGVKPGKWMAQALDITTAWQFRNPGVTDYAGAVEEVSKRGEELGIR
;
A
#
# COMPACT_ATOMS: atom_id res chain seq x y z
N MET A 1 18.20 -3.02 -16.51
CA MET A 1 17.23 -1.95 -16.83
C MET A 1 16.72 -1.27 -15.57
N LEU A 2 15.69 -1.78 -14.90
CA LEU A 2 15.08 -1.13 -13.71
C LEU A 2 15.93 -1.18 -12.44
N ARG A 3 16.88 -2.12 -12.36
CA ARG A 3 17.92 -2.16 -11.31
C ARG A 3 19.08 -1.20 -11.56
N GLY A 4 19.16 -0.60 -12.76
CA GLY A 4 20.28 0.21 -13.18
C GLY A 4 20.30 1.60 -12.51
N LYS A 5 21.41 2.30 -12.65
CA LYS A 5 21.55 3.69 -12.19
C LYS A 5 20.57 4.62 -12.94
N ASN A 6 20.32 4.36 -14.21
CA ASN A 6 19.49 5.19 -15.10
C ASN A 6 18.16 4.52 -15.45
N ALA A 7 17.36 4.16 -14.45
CA ALA A 7 16.08 3.49 -14.64
C ALA A 7 15.06 4.37 -15.41
N CYS A 8 14.99 5.67 -15.08
CA CYS A 8 14.17 6.66 -15.80
C CYS A 8 14.47 6.68 -17.31
N GLU A 9 15.75 6.81 -17.69
CA GLU A 9 16.14 6.84 -19.10
C GLU A 9 15.82 5.53 -19.83
N SER A 10 15.87 4.40 -19.11
CA SER A 10 15.44 3.13 -19.69
C SER A 10 13.95 3.11 -20.02
N LEU A 11 13.10 3.64 -19.13
CA LEU A 11 11.66 3.73 -19.37
C LEU A 11 11.33 4.71 -20.49
N LYS A 12 12.00 5.87 -20.55
CA LYS A 12 11.88 6.81 -21.68
C LYS A 12 12.22 6.18 -23.03
N LEU A 13 13.26 5.34 -23.07
CA LEU A 13 13.63 4.62 -24.29
C LEU A 13 12.56 3.60 -24.70
N ILE A 14 11.99 2.86 -23.74
CA ILE A 14 10.88 1.94 -23.99
C ILE A 14 9.67 2.67 -24.56
N ASP A 15 9.28 3.78 -23.91
CA ASP A 15 8.14 4.59 -24.32
C ASP A 15 8.32 5.11 -25.74
N ARG A 16 9.46 5.78 -26.01
CA ARG A 16 9.78 6.33 -27.33
C ARG A 16 9.85 5.27 -28.44
N LEU A 17 10.28 4.06 -28.13
CA LEU A 17 10.36 2.96 -29.10
C LEU A 17 9.06 2.15 -29.21
N GLY A 18 8.02 2.47 -28.43
CA GLY A 18 6.75 1.74 -28.44
C GLY A 18 6.85 0.31 -27.92
N LEU A 19 7.84 0.02 -27.06
CA LEU A 19 8.14 -1.34 -26.59
C LEU A 19 7.37 -1.75 -25.34
N TYR A 20 6.50 -0.88 -24.79
CA TYR A 20 5.79 -1.14 -23.55
C TYR A 20 5.03 -2.47 -23.61
N HIS A 21 4.16 -2.65 -24.61
CA HIS A 21 3.36 -3.87 -24.69
C HIS A 21 4.21 -5.12 -24.96
N THR A 22 5.41 -4.99 -25.49
CA THR A 22 6.33 -6.13 -25.63
C THR A 22 6.93 -6.57 -24.31
N ILE A 23 7.10 -5.65 -23.36
CA ILE A 23 7.87 -5.89 -22.11
C ILE A 23 6.94 -6.04 -20.89
N PHE A 24 5.88 -5.24 -20.83
CA PHE A 24 5.01 -5.08 -19.66
C PHE A 24 3.60 -5.58 -19.90
N THR A 25 3.38 -6.48 -20.86
CA THR A 25 2.12 -7.26 -21.04
C THR A 25 2.44 -8.75 -21.15
N ASP A 26 1.43 -9.61 -21.14
CA ASP A 26 1.59 -11.02 -21.48
C ASP A 26 1.66 -11.19 -23.02
N PRO A 27 2.84 -11.54 -23.60
CA PRO A 27 2.99 -11.67 -25.04
C PRO A 27 2.33 -12.94 -25.60
N GLU A 28 2.01 -13.92 -24.75
CA GLU A 28 1.43 -15.21 -25.17
C GLU A 28 -0.10 -15.16 -25.24
N ARG A 29 -0.72 -14.16 -24.59
CA ARG A 29 -2.18 -13.94 -24.60
C ARG A 29 -2.57 -12.81 -25.53
N ALA A 30 -2.97 -13.16 -26.76
CA ALA A 30 -3.42 -12.19 -27.77
C ALA A 30 -4.66 -11.38 -27.35
N ASP A 31 -5.49 -11.93 -26.45
CA ASP A 31 -6.70 -11.31 -25.90
C ASP A 31 -6.43 -10.49 -24.63
N PHE A 32 -5.18 -10.44 -24.14
CA PHE A 32 -4.86 -9.71 -22.92
C PHE A 32 -5.12 -8.21 -23.10
N PRO A 33 -5.84 -7.56 -22.16
CA PRO A 33 -6.16 -6.14 -22.28
C PRO A 33 -4.87 -5.31 -22.29
N LYS A 34 -4.91 -4.16 -22.97
CA LYS A 34 -3.78 -3.25 -23.11
C LYS A 34 -4.15 -1.90 -22.50
N PRO A 35 -3.37 -1.40 -21.53
CA PRO A 35 -3.64 -0.09 -20.94
C PRO A 35 -3.29 1.03 -21.93
N ASP A 36 -3.92 2.20 -21.78
CA ASP A 36 -3.52 3.41 -22.49
C ASP A 36 -2.25 3.99 -21.88
N LEU A 37 -1.29 4.34 -22.72
CA LEU A 37 0.05 4.79 -22.33
C LEU A 37 0.22 6.30 -22.45
N SER A 38 -0.83 7.03 -22.87
CA SER A 38 -0.78 8.46 -23.16
C SER A 38 -0.20 9.30 -22.01
N ASN A 39 -0.40 8.87 -20.75
CA ASN A 39 0.10 9.57 -19.56
C ASN A 39 1.16 8.79 -18.77
N TRP A 40 1.63 7.64 -19.28
CA TRP A 40 2.59 6.80 -18.55
C TRP A 40 3.89 7.54 -18.20
N SER A 41 4.32 8.44 -19.09
CA SER A 41 5.51 9.27 -18.87
C SER A 41 5.44 10.19 -17.66
N VAL A 42 4.23 10.55 -17.24
CA VAL A 42 4.00 11.35 -16.04
C VAL A 42 4.38 10.56 -14.79
N ALA A 43 4.05 9.26 -14.73
CA ALA A 43 4.34 8.41 -13.57
C ALA A 43 5.84 8.21 -13.36
N TYR A 44 6.57 7.73 -14.37
CA TYR A 44 8.01 7.51 -14.22
C TYR A 44 8.79 8.84 -14.14
N GLY A 45 8.29 9.91 -14.75
CA GLY A 45 8.84 11.26 -14.61
C GLY A 45 8.70 11.81 -13.19
N CYS A 46 7.55 11.57 -12.56
CA CYS A 46 7.32 11.89 -11.15
C CYS A 46 8.30 11.13 -10.24
N LEU A 47 8.49 9.82 -10.43
CA LEU A 47 9.45 9.06 -9.64
C LEU A 47 10.89 9.58 -9.78
N ASP A 48 11.32 9.96 -11.00
CA ASP A 48 12.62 10.59 -11.25
C ASP A 48 12.77 11.92 -10.50
N LEU A 49 11.72 12.76 -10.53
CA LEU A 49 11.68 14.02 -9.81
C LEU A 49 11.80 13.81 -8.29
N LEU A 50 11.04 12.87 -7.74
CA LEU A 50 11.06 12.52 -6.31
C LEU A 50 12.43 11.98 -5.89
N GLU A 51 13.05 11.10 -6.69
CA GLU A 51 14.37 10.53 -6.40
C GLU A 51 15.49 11.58 -6.41
N ARG A 52 15.46 12.51 -7.38
CA ARG A 52 16.49 13.56 -7.53
C ARG A 52 16.40 14.65 -6.47
N ASN A 53 15.18 14.96 -6.02
CA ASN A 53 14.92 16.02 -5.04
C ASN A 53 14.69 15.46 -3.63
N LYS A 54 15.20 14.25 -3.34
CA LYS A 54 15.02 13.66 -2.02
C LYS A 54 15.71 14.49 -0.94
N THR A 55 14.98 14.76 0.12
CA THR A 55 15.42 15.48 1.31
C THR A 55 14.84 14.76 2.53
N PRO A 56 15.39 14.97 3.74
CA PRO A 56 14.79 14.41 4.95
C PRO A 56 13.31 14.78 5.05
N GLY A 57 12.45 13.77 5.19
CA GLY A 57 10.99 13.94 5.26
C GLY A 57 10.26 14.02 3.91
N SER A 58 10.97 14.01 2.77
CA SER A 58 10.30 14.01 1.47
C SER A 58 9.61 12.67 1.17
N ILE A 59 8.60 12.68 0.29
CA ILE A 59 7.88 11.48 -0.18
C ILE A 59 8.85 10.33 -0.53
N TYR A 60 9.92 10.61 -1.28
CA TYR A 60 10.87 9.56 -1.69
C TYR A 60 11.61 8.96 -0.50
N GLU A 61 12.13 9.80 0.39
CA GLU A 61 12.94 9.36 1.54
C GLU A 61 12.09 8.56 2.54
N LEU A 62 10.82 8.95 2.73
CA LEU A 62 9.90 8.25 3.61
C LEU A 62 9.47 6.88 3.07
N LEU A 63 9.37 6.72 1.75
CA LEU A 63 8.77 5.54 1.11
C LEU A 63 9.78 4.56 0.49
N VAL A 64 10.93 5.03 0.02
CA VAL A 64 11.96 4.22 -0.66
C VAL A 64 13.19 4.07 0.24
N THR A 65 13.14 3.08 1.13
CA THR A 65 14.09 2.96 2.24
C THR A 65 15.30 2.04 1.98
N SER A 66 15.41 1.46 0.78
CA SER A 66 16.53 0.59 0.41
C SER A 66 16.75 0.51 -1.10
N ASP A 67 17.91 0.00 -1.53
CA ASP A 67 18.18 -0.26 -2.95
C ASP A 67 17.23 -1.30 -3.56
N GLU A 68 16.79 -2.27 -2.76
CA GLU A 68 15.75 -3.22 -3.18
C GLU A 68 14.41 -2.50 -3.39
N ALA A 69 14.02 -1.63 -2.46
CA ALA A 69 12.81 -0.84 -2.56
C ALA A 69 12.85 0.10 -3.78
N ARG A 70 14.02 0.69 -4.09
CA ARG A 70 14.23 1.49 -5.29
C ARG A 70 13.98 0.70 -6.56
N TYR A 71 14.50 -0.53 -6.66
CA TYR A 71 14.22 -1.41 -7.81
C TYR A 71 12.72 -1.67 -7.95
N TYR A 72 12.03 -2.00 -6.85
CA TYR A 72 10.59 -2.24 -6.88
C TYR A 72 9.79 -0.98 -7.22
N ALA A 73 10.20 0.20 -6.75
CA ALA A 73 9.59 1.48 -7.10
C ALA A 73 9.60 1.73 -8.62
N TRP A 74 10.74 1.52 -9.28
CA TRP A 74 10.85 1.64 -10.74
C TRP A 74 10.06 0.57 -11.51
N SER A 75 9.87 -0.62 -10.92
CA SER A 75 8.94 -1.62 -11.47
C SER A 75 7.48 -1.22 -11.31
N LEU A 76 7.11 -0.63 -10.18
CA LEU A 76 5.76 -0.15 -9.91
C LEU A 76 5.40 1.01 -10.83
N SER A 77 6.31 1.96 -11.08
CA SER A 77 6.09 3.06 -12.05
C SER A 77 5.89 2.56 -13.48
N ALA A 78 6.45 1.40 -13.83
CA ALA A 78 6.24 0.79 -15.14
C ALA A 78 4.85 0.14 -15.27
N LEU A 79 4.14 -0.06 -14.16
CA LEU A 79 2.87 -0.79 -14.11
C LEU A 79 1.67 0.10 -13.77
N THR A 80 1.86 1.39 -13.50
CA THR A 80 0.76 2.33 -13.22
C THR A 80 -0.31 2.40 -14.32
N PRO A 81 -0.02 2.23 -15.64
CA PRO A 81 -1.07 2.27 -16.65
C PRO A 81 -2.14 1.18 -16.47
N TRP A 82 -1.79 0.06 -15.81
CA TRP A 82 -2.74 -1.03 -15.57
C TRP A 82 -3.87 -0.67 -14.61
N GLU A 83 -3.73 0.39 -13.80
CA GLU A 83 -4.79 0.86 -12.89
C GLU A 83 -5.98 1.49 -13.61
N GLN A 84 -5.87 1.73 -14.93
CA GLN A 84 -6.96 2.25 -15.75
C GLN A 84 -7.96 1.16 -16.15
N LEU A 85 -7.55 -0.11 -16.05
CA LEU A 85 -8.34 -1.26 -16.51
C LEU A 85 -9.24 -1.78 -15.39
N PRO A 86 -10.44 -2.30 -15.73
CA PRO A 86 -11.33 -2.86 -14.74
C PRO A 86 -10.73 -4.12 -14.08
N GLU A 87 -11.14 -4.41 -12.85
CA GLU A 87 -10.76 -5.64 -12.17
C GLU A 87 -11.35 -6.87 -12.88
N ASP A 88 -10.56 -7.93 -12.93
CA ASP A 88 -11.06 -9.25 -13.31
C ASP A 88 -12.05 -9.75 -12.24
N GLY A 89 -13.18 -10.29 -12.68
CA GLY A 89 -14.14 -10.93 -11.79
C GLY A 89 -13.53 -12.10 -10.99
N PRO A 90 -14.15 -12.50 -9.86
CA PRO A 90 -13.63 -13.60 -9.04
C PRO A 90 -13.53 -14.89 -9.85
N LEU A 91 -12.51 -15.71 -9.54
CA LEU A 91 -12.33 -17.01 -10.18
C LEU A 91 -13.53 -17.92 -9.86
N LYS A 92 -13.74 -18.96 -10.68
CA LYS A 92 -14.75 -20.00 -10.42
C LYS A 92 -14.61 -20.67 -9.04
N SER A 93 -13.42 -20.60 -8.44
CA SER A 93 -13.12 -21.09 -7.09
C SER A 93 -13.54 -20.14 -5.96
N GLY A 94 -14.14 -18.98 -6.28
CA GLY A 94 -14.48 -17.93 -5.32
C GLY A 94 -13.29 -17.11 -4.82
N LYS A 95 -12.06 -17.46 -5.22
CA LYS A 95 -10.86 -16.69 -4.86
C LYS A 95 -10.75 -15.45 -5.77
N PRO A 96 -10.27 -14.31 -5.23
CA PRO A 96 -9.99 -13.14 -6.05
C PRO A 96 -8.99 -13.50 -7.15
N ALA A 97 -9.25 -13.00 -8.37
CA ALA A 97 -8.29 -13.10 -9.45
C ALA A 97 -6.98 -12.38 -9.09
N LEU A 98 -5.90 -12.76 -9.76
CA LEU A 98 -4.66 -12.00 -9.69
C LEU A 98 -4.87 -10.69 -10.48
N PRO A 99 -4.50 -9.51 -9.96
CA PRO A 99 -4.65 -8.27 -10.72
C PRO A 99 -3.94 -8.33 -12.07
N LEU A 100 -4.50 -7.67 -13.08
CA LEU A 100 -3.94 -7.64 -14.44
C LEU A 100 -2.49 -7.16 -14.45
N ALA A 101 -2.15 -6.14 -13.66
CA ALA A 101 -0.79 -5.66 -13.49
C ALA A 101 0.18 -6.76 -13.01
N ALA A 102 -0.26 -7.61 -12.07
CA ALA A 102 0.55 -8.70 -11.55
C ALA A 102 0.65 -9.89 -12.52
N GLN A 103 -0.40 -10.17 -13.29
CA GLN A 103 -0.35 -11.12 -14.41
C GLN A 103 0.67 -10.64 -15.47
N ALA A 104 0.54 -9.38 -15.90
CA ALA A 104 1.42 -8.74 -16.87
C ALA A 104 2.89 -8.75 -16.42
N ALA A 105 3.14 -8.47 -15.14
CA ALA A 105 4.48 -8.46 -14.59
C ALA A 105 5.11 -9.86 -14.56
N ARG A 106 4.32 -10.89 -14.19
CA ARG A 106 4.77 -12.28 -14.17
C ARG A 106 5.08 -12.81 -15.55
N GLU A 107 4.28 -12.46 -16.55
CA GLU A 107 4.46 -13.02 -17.89
C GLU A 107 5.34 -12.18 -18.81
N GLY A 108 5.23 -10.85 -18.75
CA GLY A 108 5.96 -9.94 -19.62
C GLY A 108 7.45 -9.87 -19.33
N PHE A 109 7.83 -9.52 -18.10
CA PHE A 109 9.24 -9.37 -17.73
C PHE A 109 9.70 -10.38 -16.67
N LYS A 110 8.92 -11.43 -16.43
CA LYS A 110 9.20 -12.52 -15.47
C LYS A 110 9.55 -11.98 -14.08
N ALA A 111 8.66 -11.12 -13.56
CA ALA A 111 8.81 -10.52 -12.24
C ALA A 111 9.02 -11.58 -11.14
N PRO A 112 9.97 -11.37 -10.21
CA PRO A 112 10.13 -12.25 -9.04
C PRO A 112 8.84 -12.32 -8.21
N ASN A 113 8.60 -13.46 -7.54
CA ASN A 113 7.42 -13.68 -6.71
C ASN A 113 7.15 -12.52 -5.74
N LYS A 114 8.21 -12.04 -5.07
CA LYS A 114 8.11 -10.92 -4.12
C LYS A 114 7.61 -9.62 -4.77
N LEU A 115 8.09 -9.29 -5.97
CA LEU A 115 7.59 -8.12 -6.71
C LEU A 115 6.14 -8.31 -7.14
N ALA A 116 5.76 -9.51 -7.60
CA ALA A 116 4.37 -9.81 -7.95
C ALA A 116 3.41 -9.70 -6.74
N GLU A 117 3.87 -10.09 -5.54
CA GLU A 117 3.13 -9.89 -4.29
C GLU A 117 2.98 -8.41 -3.93
N ILE A 118 4.04 -7.61 -4.06
CA ILE A 118 3.99 -6.15 -3.84
C ILE A 118 3.02 -5.48 -4.82
N ILE A 119 3.07 -5.81 -6.12
CA ILE A 119 2.14 -5.29 -7.13
C ILE A 119 0.70 -5.66 -6.78
N THR A 120 0.47 -6.90 -6.37
CA THR A 120 -0.86 -7.39 -5.97
C THR A 120 -1.39 -6.64 -4.75
N ALA A 121 -0.54 -6.41 -3.74
CA ALA A 121 -0.91 -5.70 -2.53
C ALA A 121 -1.18 -4.20 -2.81
N ALA A 122 -0.30 -3.56 -3.60
CA ALA A 122 -0.43 -2.16 -3.98
C ALA A 122 -1.76 -1.88 -4.70
N HIS A 123 -2.13 -2.74 -5.65
CA HIS A 123 -3.42 -2.66 -6.34
C HIS A 123 -4.59 -2.81 -5.36
N ARG A 124 -4.59 -3.89 -4.55
CA ARG A 124 -5.72 -4.21 -3.65
C ARG A 124 -5.94 -3.20 -2.53
N HIS A 125 -4.87 -2.60 -2.02
CA HIS A 125 -4.97 -1.65 -0.92
C HIS A 125 -5.11 -0.20 -1.38
N ARG A 126 -4.95 0.09 -2.68
CA ARG A 126 -5.01 1.44 -3.23
C ARG A 126 -6.25 2.21 -2.80
N SER A 127 -7.44 1.60 -2.89
CA SER A 127 -8.69 2.27 -2.48
C SER A 127 -8.70 2.65 -1.01
N ALA A 128 -8.24 1.76 -0.12
CA ALA A 128 -8.15 2.05 1.32
C ALA A 128 -7.09 3.11 1.64
N ILE A 129 -5.97 3.13 0.91
CA ILE A 129 -4.93 4.16 1.03
C ILE A 129 -5.51 5.53 0.65
N LEU A 130 -6.22 5.62 -0.48
CA LEU A 130 -6.86 6.86 -0.93
C LEU A 130 -7.91 7.35 0.08
N GLU A 131 -8.71 6.45 0.66
CA GLU A 131 -9.69 6.83 1.68
C GLU A 131 -9.03 7.49 2.91
N LEU A 132 -7.90 6.94 3.39
CA LEU A 132 -7.16 7.54 4.50
C LEU A 132 -6.49 8.87 4.10
N LYS A 133 -5.98 8.98 2.86
CA LYS A 133 -5.47 10.25 2.32
C LYS A 133 -6.56 11.33 2.33
N ASP A 134 -7.75 10.98 1.87
CA ASP A 134 -8.88 11.90 1.77
C ASP A 134 -9.41 12.33 3.14
N ILE A 135 -9.34 11.46 4.16
CA ILE A 135 -9.66 11.82 5.55
C ILE A 135 -8.75 12.94 6.05
N VAL A 136 -7.43 12.83 5.78
CA VAL A 136 -6.44 13.83 6.19
C VAL A 136 -6.60 15.11 5.36
N CYS A 137 -6.70 15.00 4.04
CA CYS A 137 -6.79 16.17 3.16
C CYS A 137 -8.07 16.99 3.39
N ALA A 138 -9.17 16.33 3.77
CA ALA A 138 -10.43 16.98 4.10
C ALA A 138 -10.60 17.30 5.60
N GLU A 139 -9.54 17.15 6.41
CA GLU A 139 -9.52 17.47 7.85
C GLU A 139 -10.69 16.84 8.63
N LYS A 140 -11.09 15.62 8.27
CA LYS A 140 -12.20 14.93 8.94
C LYS A 140 -11.77 14.56 10.36
N ALA A 141 -12.72 14.53 11.31
CA ALA A 141 -12.44 14.16 12.70
C ALA A 141 -11.69 12.81 12.85
N ALA A 142 -11.97 11.86 11.94
CA ALA A 142 -11.30 10.58 11.87
C ALA A 142 -9.77 10.66 11.63
N MET A 143 -9.21 11.81 11.22
CA MET A 143 -7.76 11.98 11.09
C MET A 143 -7.02 11.81 12.42
N GLN A 144 -7.71 12.02 13.55
CA GLN A 144 -7.12 11.86 14.89
C GLN A 144 -7.17 10.41 15.41
N GLU A 145 -7.82 9.49 14.68
CA GLU A 145 -7.96 8.07 15.05
C GLU A 145 -6.64 7.31 14.81
N ARG A 146 -5.66 7.47 15.70
CA ARG A 146 -4.33 6.83 15.56
C ARG A 146 -4.39 5.33 15.29
N ASP A 147 -5.33 4.63 15.91
CA ASP A 147 -5.58 3.21 15.69
C ASP A 147 -6.07 2.87 14.30
N ARG A 148 -6.90 3.71 13.68
CA ARG A 148 -7.34 3.51 12.30
C ARG A 148 -6.16 3.47 11.34
N PHE A 149 -5.26 4.46 11.42
CA PHE A 149 -4.06 4.52 10.57
C PHE A 149 -3.07 3.41 10.90
N GLY A 150 -2.79 3.18 12.18
CA GLY A 150 -1.87 2.13 12.62
C GLY A 150 -2.32 0.73 12.22
N MET A 151 -3.61 0.41 12.38
CA MET A 151 -4.17 -0.88 11.98
C MET A 151 -4.19 -1.05 10.46
N ALA A 152 -4.50 0.01 9.70
CA ALA A 152 -4.47 -0.03 8.24
C ALA A 152 -3.06 -0.33 7.71
N ILE A 153 -2.04 0.39 8.22
CA ILE A 153 -0.64 0.17 7.84
C ILE A 153 -0.20 -1.26 8.16
N ARG A 154 -0.61 -1.81 9.32
CA ARG A 154 -0.33 -3.21 9.67
C ARG A 154 -0.97 -4.18 8.68
N GLU A 155 -2.24 -3.99 8.33
CA GLU A 155 -2.92 -4.85 7.35
C GLU A 155 -2.24 -4.79 5.99
N TRP A 156 -1.82 -3.60 5.55
CA TRP A 156 -1.10 -3.42 4.30
C TRP A 156 0.24 -4.16 4.28
N ASP A 157 0.98 -4.14 5.39
CA ASP A 157 2.28 -4.80 5.50
C ASP A 157 2.17 -6.33 5.65
N VAL A 158 1.14 -6.85 6.33
CA VAL A 158 0.93 -8.30 6.48
C VAL A 158 0.82 -9.01 5.13
N ARG A 159 0.22 -8.37 4.12
CA ARG A 159 0.05 -8.94 2.78
C ARG A 159 1.10 -8.39 1.82
N GLY A 160 2.23 -9.09 1.70
CA GLY A 160 3.28 -8.79 0.72
C GLY A 160 4.41 -7.88 1.24
N GLY A 161 4.30 -7.39 2.48
CA GLY A 161 5.26 -6.44 3.05
C GLY A 161 5.29 -5.11 2.29
N HIS A 162 6.26 -4.27 2.65
CA HIS A 162 6.57 -3.05 1.91
C HIS A 162 5.38 -2.11 1.75
N TRP A 163 4.56 -1.91 2.79
CA TRP A 163 3.41 -1.01 2.75
C TRP A 163 3.77 0.39 2.19
N ARG A 164 5.00 0.87 2.46
CA ARG A 164 5.56 2.10 1.89
C ARG A 164 5.57 2.13 0.36
N LEU A 165 5.89 1.01 -0.30
CA LEU A 165 5.84 0.90 -1.76
C LEU A 165 4.42 0.84 -2.31
N GLN A 166 3.47 0.35 -1.51
CA GLN A 166 2.05 0.38 -1.86
C GLN A 166 1.51 1.83 -1.87
N LEU A 167 1.96 2.65 -0.91
CA LEU A 167 1.71 4.10 -0.93
C LEU A 167 2.40 4.76 -2.12
N LEU A 168 3.66 4.44 -2.39
CA LEU A 168 4.38 5.04 -3.53
C LEU A 168 3.68 4.72 -4.86
N PHE A 169 3.28 3.46 -5.07
CA PHE A 169 2.46 3.11 -6.24
C PHE A 169 1.19 3.94 -6.30
N SER A 170 0.57 4.18 -5.13
CA SER A 170 -0.63 5.00 -5.07
C SER A 170 -0.38 6.47 -5.44
N VAL A 171 0.74 7.06 -5.02
CA VAL A 171 1.18 8.39 -5.43
C VAL A 171 1.33 8.47 -6.96
N LEU A 172 2.06 7.51 -7.54
CA LEU A 172 2.39 7.52 -8.96
C LEU A 172 1.14 7.33 -9.84
N ALA A 173 0.25 6.40 -9.47
CA ALA A 173 -1.00 6.19 -10.18
C ALA A 173 -1.97 7.38 -10.03
N ASP A 174 -2.02 8.03 -8.86
CA ASP A 174 -2.85 9.22 -8.63
C ASP A 174 -2.35 10.41 -9.48
N VAL A 175 -1.03 10.62 -9.51
CA VAL A 175 -0.39 11.62 -10.38
C VAL A 175 -0.67 11.36 -11.86
N GLU A 176 -0.51 10.12 -12.34
CA GLU A 176 -0.83 9.76 -13.73
C GLU A 176 -2.29 10.07 -14.08
N GLN A 177 -3.23 9.74 -13.20
CA GLN A 177 -4.67 9.88 -13.43
C GLN A 177 -5.17 11.33 -13.34
N ARG A 178 -4.64 12.11 -12.39
CA ARG A 178 -5.13 13.47 -12.06
C ARG A 178 -4.39 14.58 -12.81
N THR A 179 -3.15 14.37 -13.21
CA THR A 179 -2.37 15.42 -13.91
C THR A 179 -2.36 15.24 -15.43
N ALA A 180 -2.88 14.12 -15.91
CA ALA A 180 -3.22 13.91 -17.32
C ALA A 180 -4.04 15.09 -17.88
N ALA A 181 -3.58 15.66 -19.00
CA ALA A 181 -4.21 16.81 -19.66
C ALA A 181 -4.46 18.05 -18.77
N LYS A 182 -3.72 18.22 -17.66
CA LYS A 182 -3.85 19.32 -16.70
C LYS A 182 -5.21 19.41 -15.98
N LYS A 183 -5.87 18.27 -15.70
CA LYS A 183 -7.04 18.30 -14.79
C LYS A 183 -6.65 18.93 -13.45
N GLU A 184 -5.46 18.58 -12.96
CA GLU A 184 -4.81 19.18 -11.80
C GLU A 184 -3.31 19.40 -12.06
N ILE A 185 -2.69 20.26 -11.25
CA ILE A 185 -1.26 20.57 -11.31
C ILE A 185 -0.49 19.52 -10.49
N LEU A 186 0.68 19.08 -10.97
CA LEU A 186 1.51 18.06 -10.31
C LEU A 186 1.84 18.44 -8.86
N GLU A 187 2.21 19.70 -8.65
CA GLU A 187 2.54 20.24 -7.34
C GLU A 187 1.38 20.13 -6.34
N ASP A 188 0.13 20.33 -6.79
CA ASP A 188 -1.06 20.22 -5.94
C ASP A 188 -1.24 18.78 -5.46
N VAL A 189 -1.20 17.82 -6.39
CA VAL A 189 -1.33 16.38 -6.08
C VAL A 189 -0.20 15.94 -5.14
N LEU A 190 1.05 16.33 -5.39
CA LEU A 190 2.18 15.98 -4.51
C LEU A 190 2.07 16.63 -3.13
N SER A 191 1.51 17.84 -3.03
CA SER A 191 1.30 18.51 -1.74
C SER A 191 0.28 17.79 -0.85
N GLU A 192 -0.78 17.22 -1.44
CA GLU A 192 -1.75 16.38 -0.72
C GLU A 192 -1.08 15.11 -0.19
N TRP A 193 -0.27 14.45 -1.02
CA TRP A 193 0.45 13.24 -0.62
C TRP A 193 1.49 13.52 0.45
N GLN A 194 2.22 14.64 0.35
CA GLN A 194 3.16 15.05 1.40
C GLN A 194 2.41 15.31 2.71
N ARG A 195 1.28 16.04 2.69
CA ARG A 195 0.44 16.27 3.89
C ARG A 195 -0.01 14.96 4.53
N PHE A 196 -0.43 13.99 3.72
CA PHE A 196 -0.81 12.67 4.22
C PHE A 196 0.36 11.95 4.91
N LEU A 197 1.56 11.96 4.31
CA LEU A 197 2.74 11.33 4.91
C LEU A 197 3.21 12.05 6.18
N ASP A 198 3.20 13.38 6.19
CA ASP A 198 3.52 14.19 7.36
C ASP A 198 2.57 13.84 8.51
N HIS A 199 1.27 13.68 8.22
CA HIS A 199 0.29 13.24 9.21
C HIS A 199 0.57 11.83 9.76
N LEU A 200 1.03 10.88 8.93
CA LEU A 200 1.44 9.54 9.41
C LEU A 200 2.67 9.61 10.34
N VAL A 201 3.59 10.53 10.07
CA VAL A 201 4.75 10.80 10.94
C VAL A 201 4.29 11.44 12.26
N GLU A 202 3.42 12.43 12.20
CA GLU A 202 2.87 13.13 13.39
C GLU A 202 2.08 12.17 14.31
N LEU A 203 1.31 11.24 13.72
CA LEU A 203 0.63 10.19 14.48
C LEU A 203 1.56 9.11 15.03
N ASP A 204 2.85 9.10 14.67
CA ASP A 204 3.82 8.06 15.04
C ASP A 204 3.32 6.64 14.67
N VAL A 205 2.89 6.47 13.41
CA VAL A 205 2.38 5.18 12.89
C VAL A 205 3.18 4.62 11.72
N MET A 206 4.25 5.30 11.28
CA MET A 206 5.12 4.85 10.19
C MET A 206 5.76 3.47 10.46
N ASP A 207 5.97 3.12 11.74
CA ASP A 207 6.52 1.82 12.15
C ASP A 207 5.48 0.92 12.83
N ALA A 208 4.19 1.16 12.56
CA ALA A 208 3.07 0.34 13.02
C ALA A 208 3.25 -1.18 12.80
N PRO A 209 3.85 -1.69 11.69
CA PRO A 209 4.10 -3.12 11.52
C PRO A 209 5.12 -3.69 12.52
N ALA A 210 6.09 -2.88 12.96
CA ALA A 210 7.10 -3.28 13.94
C ALA A 210 6.59 -3.22 15.39
N MET A 211 5.42 -2.62 15.63
CA MET A 211 4.81 -2.56 16.96
C MET A 211 4.55 -3.98 17.49
N LYS A 212 5.12 -4.29 18.66
CA LYS A 212 4.90 -5.54 19.37
C LYS A 212 3.53 -5.52 20.06
N ARG A 213 2.77 -6.59 19.90
CA ARG A 213 1.52 -6.79 20.65
C ARG A 213 1.86 -7.01 22.13
N LEU A 214 1.19 -6.29 23.03
CA LEU A 214 1.31 -6.49 24.47
C LEU A 214 0.61 -7.79 24.91
N VAL A 215 -0.42 -8.20 24.16
CA VAL A 215 -1.22 -9.39 24.43
C VAL A 215 -1.09 -10.37 23.27
N ASP A 216 -0.77 -11.62 23.59
CA ASP A 216 -0.92 -12.74 22.66
C ASP A 216 -2.18 -13.57 22.96
N GLY A 217 -2.50 -14.52 22.09
CA GLY A 217 -3.71 -15.33 22.25
C GLY A 217 -3.71 -16.21 23.51
N ARG A 218 -2.54 -16.56 24.05
CA ARG A 218 -2.44 -17.37 25.28
C ARG A 218 -2.73 -16.51 26.50
N ILE A 219 -2.14 -15.31 26.56
CA ILE A 219 -2.42 -14.33 27.61
C ILE A 219 -3.92 -14.00 27.60
N LEU A 220 -4.46 -13.65 26.43
CA LEU A 220 -5.87 -13.25 26.31
C LEU A 220 -6.83 -14.36 26.75
N ALA A 221 -6.62 -15.60 26.29
CA ALA A 221 -7.45 -16.73 26.69
C ALA A 221 -7.37 -17.02 28.20
N LYS A 222 -6.18 -16.86 28.81
CA LYS A 222 -5.98 -17.04 30.24
C LYS A 222 -6.73 -15.96 31.05
N GLU A 223 -6.56 -14.69 30.69
CA GLU A 223 -7.18 -13.57 31.41
C GLU A 223 -8.71 -13.59 31.31
N LEU A 224 -9.24 -13.98 30.15
CA LEU A 224 -10.69 -14.09 29.95
C LEU A 224 -11.29 -15.41 30.48
N GLY A 225 -10.46 -16.37 30.89
CA GLY A 225 -10.92 -17.67 31.39
C GLY A 225 -11.61 -18.56 30.34
N VAL A 226 -11.42 -18.29 29.04
CA VAL A 226 -12.10 -18.98 27.94
C VAL A 226 -11.13 -19.72 27.03
N LYS A 227 -11.60 -20.78 26.37
CA LYS A 227 -10.78 -21.54 25.42
C LYS A 227 -10.53 -20.72 24.14
N PRO A 228 -9.32 -20.80 23.55
CA PRO A 228 -9.04 -20.21 22.25
C PRO A 228 -10.05 -20.66 21.18
N GLY A 229 -10.48 -19.74 20.32
CA GLY A 229 -11.50 -20.03 19.32
C GLY A 229 -11.57 -18.99 18.20
N LYS A 230 -12.66 -19.04 17.41
CA LYS A 230 -12.89 -18.16 16.26
C LYS A 230 -12.89 -16.66 16.61
N TRP A 231 -13.20 -16.32 17.85
CA TRP A 231 -13.22 -14.96 18.40
C TRP A 231 -11.82 -14.32 18.52
N MET A 232 -10.76 -15.15 18.58
CA MET A 232 -9.43 -14.71 19.00
C MET A 232 -8.77 -13.73 18.02
N ALA A 233 -8.99 -13.88 16.71
CA ALA A 233 -8.41 -12.97 15.72
C ALA A 233 -8.94 -11.54 15.90
N GLN A 234 -10.27 -11.40 15.95
CA GLN A 234 -10.92 -10.11 16.17
C GLN A 234 -10.56 -9.51 17.53
N ALA A 235 -10.48 -10.33 18.57
CA ALA A 235 -10.09 -9.87 19.89
C ALA A 235 -8.64 -9.36 19.93
N LEU A 236 -7.71 -10.03 19.25
CA LEU A 236 -6.33 -9.55 19.12
C LEU A 236 -6.24 -8.24 18.33
N ASP A 237 -7.10 -8.04 17.32
CA ASP A 237 -7.17 -6.76 16.60
C ASP A 237 -7.71 -5.65 17.50
N ILE A 238 -8.71 -5.92 18.35
CA ILE A 238 -9.20 -4.98 19.37
C ILE A 238 -8.08 -4.60 20.34
N THR A 239 -7.33 -5.57 20.85
CA THR A 239 -6.18 -5.26 21.74
C THR A 239 -5.14 -4.40 21.02
N THR A 240 -4.84 -4.69 19.76
CA THR A 240 -3.84 -3.94 18.97
C THR A 240 -4.34 -2.51 18.71
N ALA A 241 -5.62 -2.33 18.38
CA ALA A 241 -6.24 -1.02 18.22
C ALA A 241 -6.21 -0.22 19.53
N TRP A 242 -6.51 -0.86 20.67
CA TRP A 242 -6.37 -0.21 21.98
C TRP A 242 -4.94 0.25 22.24
N GLN A 243 -3.92 -0.56 21.90
CA GLN A 243 -2.51 -0.16 22.04
C GLN A 243 -2.18 1.10 21.22
N PHE A 244 -2.75 1.22 20.01
CA PHE A 244 -2.55 2.44 19.22
C PHE A 244 -3.20 3.67 19.85
N ARG A 245 -4.37 3.53 20.48
CA ARG A 245 -5.04 4.63 21.20
C ARG A 245 -4.35 5.02 22.50
N ASN A 246 -3.52 4.14 23.07
CA ASN A 246 -2.87 4.32 24.37
C ASN A 246 -1.33 4.22 24.24
N PRO A 247 -0.68 5.13 23.49
CA PRO A 247 0.76 5.11 23.30
C PRO A 247 1.50 5.22 24.64
N GLY A 248 2.60 4.48 24.77
CA GLY A 248 3.45 4.48 25.97
C GLY A 248 2.94 3.59 27.12
N VAL A 249 1.71 3.08 27.05
CA VAL A 249 1.23 2.12 28.06
C VAL A 249 1.88 0.76 27.83
N THR A 250 2.50 0.21 28.87
CA THR A 250 3.19 -1.08 28.84
C THR A 250 2.42 -2.22 29.51
N ASP A 251 1.37 -1.88 30.24
CA ASP A 251 0.46 -2.85 30.84
C ASP A 251 -0.69 -3.19 29.88
N TYR A 252 -1.20 -4.42 29.95
CA TYR A 252 -2.22 -4.91 29.05
C TYR A 252 -3.63 -4.99 29.67
N ALA A 253 -3.81 -4.62 30.93
CA ALA A 253 -5.10 -4.77 31.61
C ALA A 253 -6.22 -4.01 30.89
N GLY A 254 -5.95 -2.77 30.45
CA GLY A 254 -6.94 -1.97 29.72
C GLY A 254 -7.35 -2.58 28.36
N ALA A 255 -6.41 -3.20 27.65
CA ALA A 255 -6.69 -3.90 26.39
C ALA A 255 -7.59 -5.13 26.63
N VAL A 256 -7.31 -5.90 27.69
CA VAL A 256 -8.11 -7.07 28.07
C VAL A 256 -9.51 -6.65 28.53
N GLU A 257 -9.62 -5.57 29.30
CA GLU A 257 -10.90 -5.02 29.73
C GLU A 257 -11.78 -4.60 28.55
N GLU A 258 -11.19 -3.98 27.52
CA GLU A 258 -11.93 -3.63 26.30
C GLU A 258 -12.47 -4.86 25.57
N VAL A 259 -11.67 -5.92 25.45
CA VAL A 259 -12.13 -7.20 24.87
C VAL A 259 -13.25 -7.79 25.72
N SER A 260 -13.13 -7.76 27.05
CA SER A 260 -14.15 -8.28 27.96
C SER A 260 -15.47 -7.55 27.82
N LYS A 261 -15.46 -6.22 27.65
CA LYS A 261 -16.66 -5.41 27.42
C LYS A 261 -17.36 -5.75 26.11
N ARG A 262 -16.62 -6.25 25.12
CA ARG A 262 -17.11 -6.66 23.80
C ARG A 262 -17.29 -8.18 23.68
N GLY A 263 -17.29 -8.91 24.80
CA GLY A 263 -17.35 -10.37 24.80
C GLY A 263 -18.56 -10.94 24.08
N GLU A 264 -19.74 -10.33 24.25
CA GLU A 264 -20.97 -10.76 23.56
C GLU A 264 -20.88 -10.61 22.04
N GLU A 265 -20.35 -9.47 21.55
CA GLU A 265 -20.14 -9.22 20.11
C GLU A 265 -19.20 -10.25 19.48
N LEU A 266 -18.18 -10.65 20.26
CA LEU A 266 -17.16 -11.60 19.85
C LEU A 266 -17.61 -13.07 20.00
N GLY A 267 -18.78 -13.32 20.58
CA GLY A 267 -19.29 -14.67 20.85
C GLY A 267 -18.47 -15.41 21.92
N ILE A 268 -17.85 -14.67 22.84
CA ILE A 268 -17.14 -15.21 24.00
C ILE A 268 -18.20 -15.57 25.05
N ARG A 269 -18.23 -16.84 25.46
CA ARG A 269 -19.16 -17.40 26.44
C ARG A 269 -18.40 -18.08 27.56
#